data_AF-A0A662Y4I8-F1
#
_entry.id   AF-A0A662Y4I8-F1
#
_cell.length_a   1.000
_cell.length_b   1.000
_cell.length_c   1.000
_cell.angle_alpha   90.00
_cell.angle_beta   90.00
_cell.angle_gamma   90.00
#
_symmetry.space_group_name_H-M   'P 1'
#
loop_
_entity.id
_entity.type
_entity.pdbx_description
1 polymer ?
#
loop_
_entity_poly.entity_id
_entity_poly.type
_entity_poly.pdbx_seq_one_letter_code
_entity_poly.pdbx_strand_id
1 'polypeptide(L)'
;TILAHFDDVCEEDQRVLFTLIEEHLPHKLRELALDRVQQNVPLAYLRSIVASSLASKIVYREGLQFTEALPDGNLANMALQYLKQEKKVQRLVQDVRNSQLPNKDDIADLLARGGVRAGMDTPH
;
A
#
# COMPACT_ATOMS: atom_id res chain seq x y z
N THR A 1 16.40 -8.82 -1.22
CA THR A 1 15.64 -8.00 -2.21
C THR A 1 14.16 -8.11 -1.91
N ILE A 2 13.36 -7.07 -2.10
CA ILE A 2 11.88 -7.09 -1.91
C ILE A 2 11.23 -8.31 -2.61
N LEU A 3 11.82 -8.74 -3.72
CA LEU A 3 11.44 -9.90 -4.52
C LEU A 3 11.52 -11.26 -3.80
N ALA A 4 12.37 -11.42 -2.77
CA ALA A 4 12.63 -12.69 -2.08
C ALA A 4 11.70 -12.92 -0.89
N HIS A 5 11.21 -11.86 -0.25
CA HIS A 5 10.21 -11.97 0.81
C HIS A 5 8.78 -12.13 0.29
N PHE A 6 8.60 -12.10 -1.03
CA PHE A 6 7.30 -12.21 -1.69
C PHE A 6 6.78 -13.65 -1.84
N ASP A 7 7.64 -14.65 -1.63
CA ASP A 7 7.26 -16.07 -1.70
C ASP A 7 6.70 -16.59 -0.35
N ASP A 8 6.92 -15.86 0.74
CA ASP A 8 6.48 -16.21 2.11
C ASP A 8 5.26 -15.40 2.59
N VAL A 9 4.63 -14.62 1.70
CA VAL A 9 3.54 -13.72 2.10
C VAL A 9 2.19 -14.43 2.07
N CYS A 10 1.46 -14.36 3.19
CA CYS A 10 0.10 -14.91 3.32
C CYS A 10 -0.86 -14.39 2.25
N GLU A 11 -1.94 -15.14 1.98
CA GLU A 11 -2.97 -14.78 0.99
C GLU A 11 -3.57 -13.38 1.21
N GLU A 12 -3.72 -12.96 2.47
CA GLU A 12 -4.19 -11.61 2.82
C GLU A 12 -3.27 -10.53 2.26
N ASP A 13 -1.97 -10.75 2.34
CA ASP A 13 -0.98 -9.79 1.91
C ASP A 13 -0.88 -9.76 0.39
N GLN A 14 -1.02 -10.91 -0.26
CA GLN A 14 -1.16 -10.97 -1.71
C GLN A 14 -2.36 -10.14 -2.18
N ARG A 15 -3.52 -10.23 -1.53
CA ARG A 15 -4.69 -9.38 -1.87
C ARG A 15 -4.41 -7.90 -1.69
N VAL A 16 -3.69 -7.52 -0.63
CA VAL A 16 -3.30 -6.12 -0.41
C VAL A 16 -2.37 -5.64 -1.52
N LEU A 17 -1.39 -6.46 -1.93
CA LEU A 17 -0.45 -6.13 -2.99
C LEU A 17 -1.14 -6.09 -4.37
N PHE A 18 -2.13 -6.96 -4.62
CA PHE A 18 -2.91 -6.97 -5.86
C PHE A 18 -3.66 -5.66 -6.11
N THR A 19 -4.16 -4.99 -5.07
CA THR A 19 -4.82 -3.70 -5.28
C THR A 19 -3.88 -2.62 -5.81
N LEU A 20 -2.57 -2.69 -5.54
CA LEU A 20 -1.61 -1.77 -6.16
C LEU A 20 -1.48 -2.02 -7.67
N ILE A 21 -1.59 -3.28 -8.08
CA ILE A 21 -1.57 -3.66 -9.49
C ILE A 21 -2.84 -3.14 -10.16
N GLU A 22 -4.00 -3.31 -9.52
CA GLU A 22 -5.26 -2.73 -10.00
C GLU A 22 -5.17 -1.21 -10.13
N GLU A 23 -4.66 -0.51 -9.11
CA GLU A 23 -4.45 0.95 -9.10
C GLU A 23 -3.51 1.42 -10.21
N HIS A 24 -2.44 0.65 -10.49
CA HIS A 24 -1.48 0.97 -11.54
C HIS A 24 -2.03 0.73 -12.95
N LEU A 25 -2.97 -0.22 -13.10
CA LEU A 25 -3.56 -0.54 -14.40
C LEU A 25 -4.48 0.59 -14.89
N PRO A 26 -4.34 1.04 -16.16
CA PRO A 26 -5.30 1.94 -16.79
C PRO A 26 -6.72 1.39 -16.75
N HIS A 27 -7.72 2.26 -16.56
CA HIS A 27 -9.13 1.88 -16.40
C HIS A 27 -9.63 0.88 -17.45
N LYS A 28 -9.27 1.12 -18.73
CA LYS A 28 -9.64 0.23 -19.85
C LYS A 28 -9.04 -1.17 -19.74
N LEU A 29 -7.82 -1.30 -19.20
CA LEU A 29 -7.18 -2.61 -18.99
C LEU A 29 -7.74 -3.31 -17.74
N ARG A 30 -8.14 -2.54 -16.73
CA ARG A 30 -8.85 -3.06 -15.56
C ARG A 30 -10.19 -3.70 -15.94
N GLU A 31 -10.96 -3.08 -16.81
CA GLU A 31 -12.26 -3.62 -17.23
C GLU A 31 -12.16 -4.82 -18.18
N LEU A 32 -11.12 -4.86 -19.03
CA LEU A 32 -11.03 -5.84 -20.12
C LEU A 32 -10.13 -7.04 -19.83
N ALA A 33 -9.18 -6.91 -18.90
CA ALA A 33 -8.08 -7.86 -18.79
C ALA A 33 -7.59 -8.14 -17.36
N LEU A 34 -8.28 -7.70 -16.31
CA LEU A 34 -7.84 -7.94 -14.92
C LEU A 34 -7.59 -9.44 -14.63
N ASP A 35 -8.52 -10.30 -15.04
CA ASP A 35 -8.39 -11.75 -14.88
C ASP A 35 -7.26 -12.35 -15.75
N ARG A 36 -7.00 -11.74 -16.91
CA ARG A 36 -5.94 -12.17 -17.84
C ARG A 36 -4.56 -11.72 -17.38
N VAL A 37 -4.47 -10.61 -16.65
CA VAL A 37 -3.20 -10.12 -16.09
C VAL A 37 -2.69 -11.12 -15.05
N GLN A 38 -3.55 -11.67 -14.20
CA GLN A 38 -3.15 -12.71 -13.23
C GLN A 38 -2.64 -13.99 -13.89
N GLN A 39 -3.24 -14.40 -15.02
CA GLN A 39 -2.88 -15.64 -15.70
C GLN A 39 -1.70 -15.53 -16.67
N ASN A 40 -1.52 -14.37 -17.31
CA ASN A 40 -0.56 -14.21 -18.41
C ASN A 40 0.68 -13.37 -18.05
N VAL A 41 0.66 -12.65 -16.94
CA VAL A 41 1.80 -11.82 -16.54
C VAL A 41 2.74 -12.61 -15.64
N PRO A 42 4.04 -12.70 -15.99
CA PRO A 42 5.02 -13.35 -15.13
C PRO A 42 5.04 -12.72 -13.74
N LEU A 43 5.10 -13.57 -12.72
CA LEU A 43 5.03 -13.15 -11.32
C LEU A 43 6.16 -12.16 -10.95
N ALA A 44 7.33 -12.29 -11.57
CA ALA A 44 8.43 -11.34 -11.44
C ALA A 44 8.09 -9.91 -11.90
N TYR A 45 7.26 -9.77 -12.94
CA TYR A 45 6.83 -8.46 -13.46
C TYR A 45 5.80 -7.81 -12.53
N LEU A 46 4.82 -8.59 -12.05
CA LEU A 46 3.87 -8.16 -11.02
C LEU A 46 4.60 -7.66 -9.77
N ARG A 47 5.65 -8.38 -9.34
CA ARG A 47 6.49 -7.95 -8.22
C ARG A 47 7.18 -6.60 -8.50
N SER A 48 7.68 -6.38 -9.71
CA SER A 48 8.33 -5.10 -10.06
C SER A 48 7.35 -3.93 -10.04
N ILE A 49 6.10 -4.13 -10.48
CA ILE A 49 5.04 -3.12 -10.44
C ILE A 49 4.75 -2.76 -8.99
N VAL A 50 4.55 -3.78 -8.14
CA VAL A 50 4.23 -3.58 -6.73
C VAL A 50 5.38 -2.88 -6.01
N ALA A 51 6.62 -3.34 -6.19
CA ALA A 51 7.80 -2.73 -5.59
C ALA A 51 7.98 -1.26 -6.04
N SER A 52 7.84 -0.98 -7.33
CA SER A 52 8.00 0.38 -7.88
C SER A 52 6.88 1.31 -7.42
N SER A 53 5.64 0.80 -7.34
CA SER A 53 4.48 1.56 -6.87
C SER A 53 4.58 1.88 -5.39
N LEU A 54 4.98 0.90 -4.57
CA LEU A 54 5.23 1.09 -3.14
C LEU A 54 6.37 2.09 -2.90
N ALA A 55 7.50 1.90 -3.58
CA ALA A 55 8.65 2.79 -3.46
C ALA A 55 8.26 4.23 -3.84
N SER A 56 7.54 4.41 -4.95
CA SER A 56 7.07 5.73 -5.38
C SER A 56 6.12 6.37 -4.36
N LYS A 57 5.16 5.61 -3.81
CA LYS A 57 4.23 6.11 -2.79
C LYS A 57 4.93 6.51 -1.50
N ILE A 58 5.86 5.68 -1.00
CA ILE A 58 6.62 5.95 0.22
C ILE A 58 7.50 7.20 0.01
N VAL A 59 8.25 7.28 -1.09
CA VAL A 59 9.12 8.44 -1.39
C VAL A 59 8.30 9.72 -1.57
N TYR A 60 7.16 9.66 -2.26
CA TYR A 60 6.31 10.83 -2.47
C TYR A 60 5.71 11.36 -1.16
N ARG A 61 5.43 10.47 -0.21
CA ARG A 61 4.72 10.81 1.03
C ARG A 61 5.66 11.13 2.20
N GLU A 62 6.78 10.41 2.35
CA GLU A 62 7.73 10.57 3.46
C GLU A 62 9.04 11.27 3.04
N GLY A 63 9.30 11.40 1.73
CA GLY A 63 10.57 11.90 1.21
C GLY A 63 11.69 10.84 1.20
N LEU A 64 12.80 11.17 0.55
CA LEU A 64 13.95 10.27 0.37
C LEU A 64 14.65 9.90 1.70
N GLN A 65 14.55 10.75 2.72
CA GLN A 65 15.16 10.52 4.04
C GLN A 65 14.61 9.29 4.76
N PHE A 66 13.33 8.95 4.54
CA PHE A 66 12.74 7.75 5.14
C PHE A 66 13.31 6.49 4.49
N THR A 67 13.56 6.51 3.18
CA THR A 67 14.13 5.34 2.47
C THR A 67 15.60 5.12 2.79
N GLU A 68 16.37 6.18 3.09
CA GLU A 68 17.79 6.09 3.43
C GLU A 68 18.03 5.57 4.86
N ALA A 69 17.06 5.72 5.76
CA ALA A 69 17.15 5.26 7.14
C ALA A 69 16.80 3.77 7.34
N LEU A 70 16.36 3.07 6.29
CA LEU A 70 15.85 1.71 6.38
C LEU A 70 16.95 0.67 6.10
N PRO A 71 17.16 -0.31 7.00
CA PRO A 71 18.06 -1.43 6.72
C PRO A 71 17.47 -2.35 5.62
N ASP A 72 18.32 -2.71 4.65
CA ASP A 72 17.96 -3.46 3.42
C ASP A 72 17.17 -4.76 3.66
N GLY A 73 17.34 -5.39 4.83
CA GLY A 73 16.67 -6.64 5.19
C GLY A 73 15.18 -6.49 5.50
N ASN A 74 14.74 -5.34 6.04
CA ASN A 74 13.36 -5.17 6.54
C ASN A 74 12.48 -4.29 5.65
N LEU A 75 13.02 -3.78 4.56
CA LEU A 75 12.32 -2.82 3.70
C LEU A 75 11.04 -3.41 3.06
N ALA A 76 11.08 -4.69 2.69
CA ALA A 76 9.92 -5.38 2.13
C ALA A 76 8.76 -5.49 3.13
N ASN A 77 9.07 -5.90 4.37
CA ASN A 77 8.08 -6.03 5.42
C ASN A 77 7.54 -4.65 5.82
N MET A 78 8.39 -3.64 5.92
CA MET A 78 7.95 -2.26 6.20
C MET A 78 7.09 -1.68 5.09
N ALA A 79 7.43 -1.89 3.81
CA ALA A 79 6.58 -1.45 2.70
C ALA A 79 5.20 -2.11 2.75
N LEU A 80 5.14 -3.38 3.16
CA LEU A 80 3.89 -4.12 3.29
C LEU A 80 3.05 -3.63 4.48
N GLN A 81 3.68 -3.39 5.63
CA GLN A 81 3.03 -2.77 6.79
C GLN A 81 2.50 -1.37 6.47
N TYR A 82 3.28 -0.59 5.72
CA TYR A 82 2.86 0.74 5.27
C TYR A 82 1.59 0.67 4.43
N LEU A 83 1.54 -0.27 3.49
CA LEU A 83 0.37 -0.47 2.63
C LEU A 83 -0.86 -0.94 3.42
N LYS A 84 -0.68 -1.87 4.37
CA LYS A 84 -1.75 -2.33 5.26
C LYS A 84 -2.31 -1.17 6.08
N GLN A 85 -1.42 -0.36 6.64
CA GLN A 85 -1.79 0.77 7.47
C GLN A 85 -2.45 1.87 6.64
N GLU A 86 -1.98 2.13 5.42
CA GLU A 86 -2.63 3.05 4.48
C GLU A 86 -4.08 2.62 4.20
N LYS A 87 -4.31 1.36 3.85
CA LYS A 87 -5.66 0.84 3.62
C LYS A 87 -6.55 0.92 4.84
N LYS A 88 -5.99 0.61 6.02
CA LYS A 88 -6.72 0.72 7.29
C LYS A 88 -7.16 2.16 7.54
N VAL A 89 -6.27 3.13 7.32
CA VAL A 89 -6.57 4.56 7.47
C VAL A 89 -7.60 5.00 6.44
N GLN A 90 -7.48 4.62 5.18
CA GLN A 90 -8.48 4.93 4.15
C GLN A 90 -9.87 4.40 4.51
N ARG A 91 -9.94 3.16 5.02
CA ARG A 91 -11.21 2.58 5.50
C ARG A 91 -11.78 3.38 6.68
N LEU A 92 -10.96 3.69 7.68
CA LEU A 92 -11.39 4.49 8.83
C LEU A 92 -11.86 5.90 8.43
N VAL A 93 -11.15 6.55 7.51
CA VAL A 93 -11.55 7.84 6.94
C VAL A 93 -12.92 7.73 6.27
N GLN A 94 -13.16 6.67 5.50
CA GLN A 94 -14.45 6.44 4.84
C GLN A 94 -15.56 6.16 5.85
N ASP A 95 -15.29 5.34 6.87
CA ASP A 95 -16.25 5.03 7.95
C ASP A 95 -16.62 6.30 8.73
N VAL A 96 -15.65 7.16 9.05
CA VAL A 96 -15.89 8.45 9.70
C VAL A 96 -16.73 9.36 8.80
N ARG A 97 -16.42 9.50 7.52
CA ARG A 97 -17.21 10.32 6.56
C ARG A 97 -18.64 9.81 6.39
N ASN A 98 -18.84 8.50 6.45
CA ASN A 98 -20.15 7.87 6.35
C ASN A 98 -20.92 7.89 7.68
N SER A 99 -20.28 8.25 8.79
CA SER A 99 -20.90 8.32 10.11
C SER A 99 -21.80 9.57 10.27
N GLN A 100 -22.57 9.57 11.36
CA GLN A 100 -23.39 10.69 11.83
C GLN A 100 -22.63 11.55 12.87
N LEU A 101 -21.30 11.39 12.98
CA LEU A 101 -20.52 12.14 13.96
C LEU A 101 -20.50 13.65 13.62
N PRO A 102 -20.60 14.52 14.64
CA PRO A 102 -20.30 15.94 14.43
C PRO A 102 -18.82 16.09 14.02
N ASN A 103 -18.53 17.05 13.14
CA ASN A 103 -17.19 17.35 12.64
C ASN A 103 -16.50 16.16 11.94
N LYS A 104 -17.27 15.21 11.39
CA LYS A 104 -16.75 14.03 10.72
C LYS A 104 -15.74 14.35 9.61
N ASP A 105 -15.93 15.43 8.88
CA ASP A 105 -15.03 15.81 7.77
C ASP A 105 -13.66 16.25 8.31
N ASP A 106 -13.64 17.06 9.39
CA ASP A 106 -12.40 17.47 10.05
C ASP A 106 -11.66 16.28 10.67
N ILE A 107 -12.39 15.37 11.31
CA ILE A 107 -11.83 14.14 11.91
C ILE A 107 -11.23 13.24 10.82
N ALA A 108 -11.96 13.08 9.70
CA ALA A 108 -11.51 12.31 8.55
C ALA A 108 -10.24 12.90 7.92
N ASP A 109 -10.16 14.22 7.80
CA ASP A 109 -8.99 14.90 7.23
C ASP A 109 -7.76 14.81 8.13
N LEU A 110 -7.94 14.92 9.46
CA LEU A 110 -6.85 14.69 10.42
C LEU A 110 -6.33 13.24 10.33
N LEU A 111 -7.22 12.26 10.25
CA LEU A 111 -6.87 10.84 10.06
C LEU A 111 -6.14 10.61 8.73
N ALA A 112 -6.60 11.21 7.62
CA ALA A 112 -5.98 11.06 6.32
C ALA A 112 -4.54 11.59 6.29
N ARG A 113 -4.29 12.71 6.99
CA ARG A 113 -2.97 13.36 7.06
C ARG A 113 -2.01 12.60 7.99
N GLY A 114 -2.46 12.22 9.20
CA GLY A 114 -1.58 11.67 10.25
C GLY A 114 -1.62 10.15 10.43
N GLY A 115 -2.68 9.47 9.99
CA GLY A 115 -2.99 8.10 10.42
C GLY A 115 -2.03 7.01 9.92
N VAL A 116 -1.38 7.23 8.77
CA VAL A 116 -0.52 6.20 8.17
C VAL A 116 0.78 6.06 8.95
N ARG A 117 1.47 7.18 9.21
CA ARG A 117 2.71 7.18 9.98
C ARG A 117 2.50 6.85 11.46
N ALA A 118 1.39 7.31 12.05
CA ALA A 118 1.09 7.07 13.46
C ALA A 118 0.82 5.59 13.81
N GLY A 119 0.43 4.77 12.83
CA GLY A 119 0.23 3.34 13.05
C GLY A 119 1.34 2.44 12.49
N MET A 120 2.42 3.03 11.98
CA MET A 120 3.67 2.31 11.79
C MET A 120 4.36 2.25 13.15
N ASP A 121 4.31 1.10 13.83
CA ASP A 121 5.16 0.87 15.00
C ASP A 121 6.62 0.94 14.53
N THR A 122 7.26 2.09 14.69
CA THR A 122 8.72 2.17 14.59
C THR A 122 9.27 1.51 15.84
N PRO A 123 9.96 0.35 15.74
CA PRO A 123 10.70 -0.15 16.87
C PRO A 123 11.77 0.89 17.21
N HIS A 124 11.78 1.34 18.47
CA HIS A 124 12.90 2.07 19.04
C HIS A 124 14.13 1.16 19.15
#